data_AF-A0A8B6Y0Y3-F1
#
_entry.id   AF-A0A8B6Y0Y3-F1
#
_cell.length_a   1.000
_cell.length_b   1.000
_cell.length_c   1.000
_cell.angle_alpha   90.00
_cell.angle_beta   90.00
_cell.angle_gamma   90.00
#
_symmetry.space_group_name_H-M   'P 1'
#
loop_
_entity.id
_entity.type
_entity.pdbx_description
1 polymer ?
#
loop_
_entity_poly.entity_id
_entity_poly.type
_entity_poly.pdbx_seq_one_letter_code
_entity_poly.pdbx_strand_id
1 'polypeptide(L)'
;MNYGLSTKSTRLLAYEFAVKNNKICPSSWIKNKIAGIDWLQDFMKRQPELSLRTPEATSFARTTAFNRHTVGEFFQNLKTVRNRYKFDPYCIYNVDETGLTTVQKPVKVLAGKGSKQVGRITSAE
;
A
#
# COMPACT_ATOMS: atom_id res chain seq x y z
N MET A 1 3.49 -2.65 7.16
CA MET A 1 2.08 -2.93 7.51
C MET A 1 1.22 -2.40 6.37
N ASN A 2 0.84 -3.27 5.43
CA ASN A 2 0.29 -2.89 4.13
C ASN A 2 -1.19 -3.24 4.08
N TYR A 3 -2.03 -2.24 4.32
CA TYR A 3 -3.45 -2.43 4.58
C TYR A 3 -4.26 -2.11 3.34
N GLY A 4 -4.71 -3.16 2.64
CA GLY A 4 -5.73 -3.02 1.62
C GLY A 4 -6.02 -4.33 0.89
N LEU A 5 -7.28 -4.76 0.90
CA LEU A 5 -7.73 -5.88 0.08
C LEU A 5 -7.92 -5.40 -1.35
N SER A 6 -7.46 -6.18 -2.32
CA SER A 6 -7.81 -5.94 -3.72
C SER A 6 -9.32 -6.11 -3.94
N THR A 7 -9.84 -5.60 -5.06
CA THR A 7 -11.24 -5.82 -5.45
C THR A 7 -11.58 -7.31 -5.54
N LYS A 8 -10.65 -8.13 -6.05
CA LYS A 8 -10.79 -9.58 -6.13
C LYS A 8 -10.81 -10.23 -4.74
N SER A 9 -9.86 -9.88 -3.88
CA SER A 9 -9.78 -10.40 -2.51
C SER A 9 -11.00 -10.02 -1.67
N THR A 10 -11.50 -8.79 -1.83
CA THR A 10 -12.72 -8.33 -1.15
C THR A 10 -13.94 -9.15 -1.58
N ARG A 11 -14.08 -9.44 -2.87
CA ARG A 11 -15.17 -10.27 -3.40
C ARG A 11 -15.05 -11.74 -2.99
N LEU A 12 -13.84 -12.26 -2.85
CA LEU A 12 -13.60 -13.62 -2.31
C LEU A 12 -14.02 -13.69 -0.85
N LEU A 13 -13.55 -12.74 -0.04
CA LEU A 13 -13.91 -12.65 1.38
C LEU A 13 -15.42 -12.53 1.58
N ALA A 14 -16.11 -11.76 0.74
CA ALA A 14 -17.55 -11.64 0.78
C ALA A 14 -18.29 -12.97 0.52
N TYR A 15 -17.81 -13.75 -0.45
CA TYR A 15 -18.34 -15.08 -0.72
C TYR A 15 -18.08 -16.04 0.45
N GLU A 16 -16.85 -16.11 0.95
CA GLU A 16 -16.47 -16.96 2.09
C GLU A 16 -17.29 -16.61 3.34
N PHE A 17 -17.46 -15.31 3.60
CA PHE A 17 -18.28 -14.82 4.70
C PHE A 17 -19.74 -15.23 4.54
N ALA A 18 -20.32 -15.10 3.34
CA ALA A 18 -21.70 -15.49 3.07
C ALA A 18 -21.91 -17.01 3.26
N VAL A 19 -21.00 -17.85 2.74
CA VAL A 19 -21.04 -19.31 2.90
C VAL A 19 -20.93 -19.69 4.38
N LYS A 20 -19.96 -19.11 5.11
CA LYS A 20 -19.74 -19.43 6.53
C LYS A 20 -20.92 -19.03 7.42
N ASN A 21 -21.67 -17.99 7.03
CA ASN A 21 -22.87 -17.54 7.73
C ASN A 21 -24.17 -18.14 7.17
N ASN A 22 -24.09 -19.20 6.34
CA ASN A 22 -25.24 -19.87 5.73
C ASN A 22 -26.19 -18.90 4.99
N LYS A 23 -25.65 -17.87 4.35
CA LYS A 23 -26.43 -16.91 3.56
C LYS A 23 -26.68 -17.46 2.17
N ILE A 24 -27.89 -17.22 1.67
CA ILE A 24 -28.27 -17.57 0.30
C ILE A 24 -27.43 -16.74 -0.66
N CYS A 25 -26.63 -17.43 -1.46
CA CYS A 25 -25.77 -16.81 -2.46
C CYS A 25 -26.36 -17.00 -3.87
N PRO A 26 -26.23 -16.03 -4.77
CA PRO A 26 -26.57 -16.22 -6.18
C PRO A 26 -25.83 -17.41 -6.79
N SER A 27 -26.45 -18.09 -7.76
CA SER A 27 -25.83 -19.23 -8.47
C SER A 27 -24.49 -18.87 -9.11
N SER A 28 -24.35 -17.62 -9.59
CA SER A 28 -23.11 -17.08 -10.13
C SER A 28 -21.98 -17.02 -9.09
N TRP A 29 -22.29 -16.78 -7.82
CA TRP A 29 -21.30 -16.77 -6.74
C TRP A 29 -20.84 -18.18 -6.41
N ILE A 30 -21.76 -19.14 -6.37
CA ILE A 30 -21.47 -20.54 -6.07
C ILE A 30 -20.61 -21.15 -7.19
N LYS A 31 -20.99 -20.92 -8.45
CA LYS A 31 -20.27 -21.41 -9.63
C LYS A 31 -18.83 -20.88 -9.68
N ASN A 32 -18.66 -19.59 -9.43
CA ASN A 32 -17.36 -18.92 -9.56
C ASN A 32 -16.58 -18.84 -8.24
N LYS A 33 -17.19 -19.27 -7.13
CA LYS A 33 -16.68 -19.15 -5.75
C LYS A 33 -16.20 -17.74 -5.39
N ILE A 34 -16.91 -16.71 -5.88
CA ILE A 34 -16.55 -15.31 -5.69
C ILE A 34 -17.80 -14.42 -5.82
N ALA A 35 -17.89 -13.36 -5.01
CA ALA A 35 -18.95 -12.38 -5.15
C ALA A 35 -18.91 -11.67 -6.50
N GLY A 36 -20.05 -11.17 -6.98
CA GLY A 36 -20.16 -10.44 -8.25
C GLY A 36 -19.51 -9.05 -8.22
N ILE A 37 -19.35 -8.43 -9.40
CA ILE A 37 -18.83 -7.05 -9.52
C ILE A 37 -19.90 -6.04 -9.11
N ASP A 38 -21.14 -6.31 -9.47
CA ASP A 38 -22.36 -5.64 -9.02
C ASP A 38 -22.40 -5.52 -7.49
N TRP A 39 -22.16 -6.63 -6.78
CA TRP A 39 -22.10 -6.60 -5.32
C TRP A 39 -21.02 -5.67 -4.78
N LEU A 40 -19.83 -5.67 -5.40
CA LEU A 40 -18.74 -4.80 -4.98
C LEU A 40 -19.09 -3.33 -5.21
N GLN A 41 -19.73 -2.99 -6.34
CA GLN A 41 -20.18 -1.63 -6.62
C GLN A 41 -21.18 -1.14 -5.56
N ASP A 42 -22.16 -1.98 -5.22
CA ASP A 42 -23.16 -1.62 -4.22
C ASP A 42 -22.61 -1.59 -2.80
N PHE A 43 -21.63 -2.45 -2.49
CA PHE A 43 -20.89 -2.39 -1.23
C PHE A 43 -20.12 -1.06 -1.12
N MET A 44 -19.42 -0.65 -2.17
CA MET A 44 -18.69 0.63 -2.18
C MET A 44 -19.63 1.85 -2.09
N LYS A 45 -20.84 1.78 -2.66
CA LYS A 45 -21.87 2.83 -2.50
C LYS A 45 -22.35 2.94 -1.05
N ARG A 46 -22.52 1.82 -0.35
CA ARG A 46 -22.98 1.79 1.05
C ARG A 46 -21.88 2.18 2.05
N GLN A 47 -20.61 2.06 1.66
CA GLN A 47 -19.46 2.37 2.50
C GLN A 47 -18.68 3.58 1.93
N PRO A 48 -19.21 4.82 2.11
CA PRO A 48 -18.59 6.03 1.56
C PRO A 48 -17.21 6.36 2.18
N GLU A 49 -16.91 5.75 3.33
CA GLU A 49 -15.62 5.83 4.02
C GLU A 49 -14.53 4.95 3.36
N LEU A 50 -14.87 4.14 2.35
CA LEU A 50 -13.90 3.33 1.60
C LEU A 50 -13.65 3.94 0.23
N SER A 51 -12.40 3.88 -0.23
CA SER A 51 -12.00 4.32 -1.56
C SER A 51 -11.02 3.34 -2.20
N LEU A 52 -11.06 3.23 -3.53
CA LEU A 52 -10.09 2.46 -4.29
C LEU A 52 -8.82 3.31 -4.48
N ARG A 53 -7.69 2.86 -3.94
CA ARG A 53 -6.41 3.56 -4.00
C ARG A 53 -5.36 2.74 -4.71
N THR A 54 -4.50 3.41 -5.48
CA THR A 54 -3.27 2.80 -5.98
C THR A 54 -2.26 2.83 -4.84
N PRO A 55 -1.73 1.67 -4.40
CA PRO A 55 -0.70 1.67 -3.38
C PRO A 55 0.53 2.41 -3.89
N GLU A 56 1.25 3.09 -3.01
CA GLU A 56 2.60 3.52 -3.35
C GLU A 56 3.48 2.27 -3.43
N ALA A 57 4.24 2.15 -4.52
CA ALA A 57 5.24 1.12 -4.69
C ALA A 57 6.42 1.46 -3.77
N THR A 58 6.30 1.11 -2.50
CA THR A 58 7.38 1.20 -1.54
C THR A 58 8.21 -0.08 -1.66
N SER A 59 9.47 0.05 -2.05
CA SER A 59 10.38 -1.10 -2.11
C SER A 59 10.53 -1.72 -0.72
N PHE A 60 10.73 -3.04 -0.67
CA PHE A 60 10.91 -3.77 0.60
C PHE A 60 12.06 -3.16 1.43
N ALA A 61 13.16 -2.80 0.77
CA ALA A 61 14.32 -2.13 1.36
C ALA A 61 13.96 -0.79 2.02
N ARG A 62 13.10 0.02 1.40
CA ARG A 62 12.61 1.28 2.03
C ARG A 62 11.74 1.01 3.25
N THR A 63 10.93 -0.06 3.23
CA THR A 63 10.07 -0.42 4.37
C THR A 63 10.90 -0.93 5.56
N THR A 64 11.96 -1.70 5.32
CA THR A 64 12.84 -2.23 6.38
C THR A 64 13.80 -1.18 6.92
N ALA A 65 14.30 -0.28 6.07
CA ALA A 65 15.20 0.80 6.48
C ALA A 65 14.50 1.96 7.20
N PHE A 66 13.17 2.11 7.09
CA PHE A 66 12.42 3.16 7.77
C PHE A 66 12.05 2.77 9.22
N ASN A 67 13.05 2.47 10.04
CA ASN A 67 12.91 2.16 11.45
C ASN A 67 13.68 3.17 12.32
N ARG A 68 13.32 3.28 13.61
CA ARG A 68 13.93 4.26 14.54
C ARG A 68 15.45 4.16 14.60
N HIS A 69 16.00 2.95 14.56
CA HIS A 69 17.43 2.72 14.65
C HIS A 69 18.14 3.27 13.40
N THR A 70 17.75 2.82 12.21
CA THR A 70 18.36 3.22 10.94
C THR A 70 18.22 4.72 10.68
N VAL A 71 17.06 5.32 11.01
CA VAL A 71 16.85 6.78 10.92
C VAL A 71 17.74 7.52 11.91
N GLY A 72 17.86 7.01 13.14
CA GLY A 72 18.74 7.59 14.16
C GLY A 72 20.21 7.57 13.74
N GLU A 73 20.67 6.43 13.21
CA GLU A 73 22.03 6.26 12.70
C GLU A 73 22.33 7.21 11.54
N PHE A 74 21.39 7.39 10.60
CA PHE A 74 21.51 8.37 9.52
C PHE A 74 21.74 9.80 10.05
N PHE A 75 20.89 10.26 10.98
CA PHE A 75 21.03 11.61 11.53
C PHE A 75 22.29 11.78 12.39
N GLN A 76 22.74 10.72 13.07
CA GLN A 76 23.99 10.74 13.81
C GLN A 76 25.20 10.85 12.87
N ASN A 77 25.20 10.12 11.75
CA ASN A 77 26.23 10.22 10.72
C ASN A 77 26.22 11.62 10.08
N LEU A 78 25.05 12.14 9.73
CA LEU A 78 24.90 13.49 9.19
C LEU A 78 25.46 14.55 10.15
N LYS A 79 25.15 14.44 11.45
CA LYS A 79 25.69 15.33 12.50
C LYS A 79 27.21 15.27 12.55
N THR A 80 27.78 14.07 12.50
CA THR A 80 29.24 13.86 12.53
C THR A 80 29.93 14.53 11.35
N VAL A 81 29.42 14.33 10.13
CA VAL A 81 29.98 14.92 8.91
C VAL A 81 29.81 16.44 8.91
N ARG A 82 28.63 16.94 9.34
CA ARG A 82 28.38 18.39 9.47
C ARG A 82 29.33 19.05 10.47
N ASN A 83 29.59 18.42 11.61
CA ASN A 83 30.53 18.95 12.61
C ASN A 83 31.98 18.96 12.10
N ARG A 84 32.37 17.95 11.31
CA ARG A 84 33.72 17.81 10.76
C ARG A 84 34.02 18.84 9.67
N TYR A 85 33.10 19.01 8.73
CA TYR A 85 33.35 19.81 7.52
C TYR A 85 32.69 21.19 7.55
N LYS A 86 31.76 21.43 8.49
CA LYS A 86 31.07 22.72 8.71
C LYS A 86 30.54 23.37 7.43
N PHE A 87 30.04 22.55 6.49
CA PHE A 87 29.44 23.06 5.26
C PHE A 87 28.13 23.80 5.56
N ASP A 88 27.91 24.86 4.81
CA ASP A 88 26.69 25.63 4.87
C ASP A 88 25.54 24.96 4.11
N PRO A 89 24.27 25.30 4.42
CA PRO A 89 23.11 24.69 3.78
C PRO A 89 23.13 24.76 2.25
N TYR A 90 23.71 25.81 1.67
CA TYR A 90 23.79 25.99 0.21
C TYR A 90 24.79 25.04 -0.47
N CYS A 91 25.61 24.32 0.29
CA CYS A 91 26.52 23.29 -0.22
C CYS A 91 25.89 21.88 -0.21
N ILE A 92 24.62 21.76 0.22
CA ILE A 92 23.92 20.47 0.30
C ILE A 92 23.08 20.31 -0.96
N TYR A 93 23.50 19.39 -1.83
CA TYR A 93 22.75 19.02 -3.02
C TYR A 93 22.03 17.71 -2.76
N ASN A 94 20.72 17.68 -3.00
CA ASN A 94 20.01 16.42 -3.09
C ASN A 94 20.31 15.82 -4.46
N VAL A 95 20.93 14.65 -4.48
CA VAL A 95 21.17 13.88 -5.69
C VAL A 95 20.33 12.61 -5.56
N ASP A 96 19.06 12.71 -5.95
CA ASP A 96 18.22 11.54 -6.11
C ASP A 96 18.32 10.98 -7.54
N GLU A 97 18.24 9.66 -7.68
CA GLU A 97 18.31 8.99 -8.98
C GLU A 97 17.15 9.41 -9.89
N THR A 98 17.49 9.79 -11.14
CA THR A 98 16.53 9.94 -12.23
C THR A 98 15.86 8.58 -12.50
N GLY A 99 14.61 8.45 -12.07
CA GLY A 99 13.87 7.20 -12.00
C GLY A 99 13.62 6.51 -13.35
N LEU A 100 14.46 5.55 -13.69
CA LEU A 100 14.12 4.43 -14.58
C LEU A 100 13.46 3.33 -13.75
N THR A 101 12.18 3.53 -13.43
CA THR A 101 11.38 2.53 -12.68
C THR A 101 11.06 1.32 -13.56
N THR A 102 11.61 0.15 -13.22
CA THR A 102 11.15 -1.14 -13.76
C THR A 102 9.95 -1.72 -12.99
N VAL A 103 9.50 -1.01 -11.94
CA VAL A 103 8.49 -1.48 -11.00
C VAL A 103 7.10 -1.51 -11.64
N GLN A 104 6.46 -2.68 -11.59
CA GLN A 104 5.09 -2.84 -12.10
C GLN A 104 4.08 -2.01 -11.31
N LYS A 105 3.10 -1.43 -12.02
CA LYS A 105 2.01 -0.67 -11.38
C LYS A 105 1.25 -1.57 -10.39
N PRO A 106 1.24 -1.24 -9.09
CA PRO A 106 0.60 -2.08 -8.09
C PRO A 106 -0.91 -2.12 -8.28
N VAL A 107 -1.52 -3.31 -8.08
CA VAL A 107 -2.99 -3.47 -8.16
C VAL A 107 -3.63 -2.60 -7.10
N LYS A 108 -4.69 -1.88 -7.50
CA LYS A 108 -5.47 -1.03 -6.60
C LYS A 108 -6.11 -1.83 -5.46
N VAL A 109 -6.17 -1.23 -4.29
CA VAL A 109 -6.70 -1.83 -3.06
C VAL A 109 -7.78 -0.93 -2.44
N LEU A 110 -8.71 -1.53 -1.71
CA LEU A 110 -9.67 -0.82 -0.89
C LEU A 110 -8.99 -0.34 0.39
N ALA A 111 -9.06 0.96 0.64
CA ALA A 111 -8.52 1.59 1.85
C ALA A 111 -9.46 2.69 2.35
N GLY A 112 -9.35 3.03 3.64
CA GLY A 112 -10.12 4.10 4.27
C GLY A 112 -9.88 5.45 3.59
N LYS A 113 -10.95 6.18 3.31
CA LYS A 113 -10.94 7.52 2.73
C LYS A 113 -10.16 8.45 3.67
N GLY A 114 -9.22 9.23 3.12
CA GLY A 114 -8.31 10.08 3.89
C GLY A 114 -6.99 9.41 4.30
N SER A 115 -6.85 8.09 4.14
CA SER A 115 -5.57 7.41 4.36
C SER A 115 -4.56 7.81 3.29
N LYS A 116 -3.49 8.52 3.69
CA LYS A 116 -2.42 8.97 2.79
C LYS A 116 -1.38 7.88 2.51
N GLN A 117 -1.17 6.96 3.45
CA GLN A 117 -0.18 5.88 3.34
C GLN A 117 -0.88 4.53 3.16
N VAL A 118 -1.01 4.10 1.91
CA VAL A 118 -1.48 2.75 1.56
C VAL A 118 -0.31 2.07 0.83
N GLY A 119 0.57 1.44 1.59
CA GLY A 119 1.72 0.73 1.04
C GLY A 119 1.34 -0.66 0.53
N ARG A 120 2.01 -1.13 -0.52
CA ARG A 120 2.07 -2.55 -0.88
C ARG A 120 3.53 -2.91 -1.10
N ILE A 121 4.02 -3.94 -0.40
CA ILE A 121 5.36 -4.47 -0.65
C ILE A 121 5.39 -5.02 -2.08
N THR A 122 6.30 -4.48 -2.86
CA THR A 122 6.69 -5.00 -4.18
C THR A 122 8.11 -5.51 -4.06
N SER A 123 8.38 -6.70 -4.61
CA SER A 123 9.71 -7.36 -4.56
C SER A 123 10.70 -6.82 -5.60
N ALA A 124 10.45 -5.64 -6.17
CA ALA A 124 11.30 -5.03 -7.19
C ALA A 124 11.86 -3.70 -6.67
N GLU A 125 13.13 -3.46 -7.00
CA GLU A 125 13.88 -2.22 -6.74
C GLU A 125 13.35 -1.05 -7.58
#